data_AF-A0A925F3G8-F1
#
_entry.id   AF-A0A925F3G8-F1
#
_cell.length_a   1.000
_cell.length_b   1.000
_cell.length_c   1.000
_cell.angle_alpha   90.00
_cell.angle_beta   90.00
_cell.angle_gamma   90.00
#
_symmetry.space_group_name_H-M   'P 1'
#
loop_
_entity.id
_entity.type
_entity.pdbx_description
1 polymer ?
#
loop_
_entity_poly.entity_id
_entity_poly.type
_entity_poly.pdbx_seq_one_letter_code
_entity_poly.pdbx_strand_id
1 'polypeptide(L)'
;MTDDFLKRLETLAKPQFSSEGHRWHLRLALMSARRSSRLGYVLVLLPGLFLLGVLLKYWLGINLGLFDWMENEMSRLDQNPWTKWAAPLLLLAGPVVGLVLNLLALLHVGYDRREQEVLVRLKLRWPNLIVAGVCLLVLLVFLGYLLTENHAELQSLFFRLRAG
;
A
#
# COMPACT_ATOMS: atom_id res chain seq x y z
N MET A 1 19.13 21.40 -57.61
CA MET A 1 19.46 21.29 -56.16
C MET A 1 18.58 20.27 -55.43
N THR A 2 17.42 19.91 -55.98
CA THR A 2 16.45 18.96 -55.41
C THR A 2 16.86 17.49 -55.52
N ASP A 3 17.50 17.09 -56.62
CA ASP A 3 17.75 15.66 -56.88
C ASP A 3 18.88 15.06 -56.02
N ASP A 4 19.93 15.84 -55.71
CA ASP A 4 21.01 15.39 -54.82
C ASP A 4 20.52 15.22 -53.37
N PHE A 5 19.57 16.04 -52.96
CA PHE A 5 18.95 15.95 -51.64
C PHE A 5 18.07 14.70 -51.50
N LEU A 6 17.29 14.37 -52.53
CA LEU A 6 16.47 13.15 -52.56
C LEU A 6 17.34 11.89 -52.55
N LYS A 7 18.44 11.89 -53.30
CA LYS A 7 19.42 10.77 -53.28
C LYS A 7 20.06 10.56 -51.91
N ARG A 8 20.32 11.64 -51.17
CA ARG A 8 20.84 11.59 -49.79
C ARG A 8 19.79 11.10 -48.79
N LEU A 9 18.51 11.41 -49.01
CA LEU A 9 17.40 10.88 -48.19
C LEU A 9 17.15 9.39 -48.41
N GLU A 10 17.29 8.91 -49.65
CA GLU A 10 17.13 7.48 -49.98
C GLU A 10 18.29 6.61 -49.50
N THR A 11 19.49 7.19 -49.39
CA THR A 11 20.68 6.51 -48.85
C THR A 11 20.79 6.57 -47.33
N LEU A 12 19.94 7.36 -46.66
CA LEU A 12 19.83 7.32 -45.21
C LEU A 12 19.22 5.98 -44.78
N ALA A 13 20.05 5.10 -44.25
CA ALA A 13 19.62 3.84 -43.65
C ALA A 13 18.49 4.11 -42.65
N LYS A 14 17.30 3.55 -42.91
CA LYS A 14 16.19 3.60 -41.96
C LYS A 14 16.72 3.18 -40.60
N PRO A 15 16.53 3.99 -39.54
CA PRO A 15 16.99 3.61 -38.21
C PRO A 15 16.34 2.28 -37.84
N GLN A 16 17.14 1.23 -37.83
CA GLN A 16 16.71 -0.07 -37.34
C GLN A 16 16.64 0.05 -35.83
N PHE A 17 15.48 0.48 -35.33
CA PHE A 17 15.20 0.40 -33.90
C PHE A 17 15.22 -1.08 -33.52
N SER A 18 16.29 -1.53 -32.86
CA SER A 18 16.37 -2.85 -32.24
C SER A 18 15.39 -2.87 -31.05
N SER A 19 14.11 -3.08 -31.39
CA SER A 19 12.97 -3.01 -30.47
C SER A 19 13.01 -4.04 -29.33
N GLU A 20 13.96 -4.97 -29.36
CA GLU A 20 14.06 -6.05 -28.39
C GLU A 20 14.49 -5.56 -27.01
N GLY A 21 15.56 -4.76 -26.90
CA GLY A 21 16.06 -4.26 -25.61
C GLY A 21 15.07 -3.30 -24.93
N HIS A 22 14.42 -2.43 -25.70
CA HIS A 22 13.48 -1.45 -25.18
C HIS A 22 12.13 -2.08 -24.75
N ARG A 23 11.67 -3.13 -25.45
CA ARG A 23 10.49 -3.91 -25.04
C ARG A 23 10.67 -4.57 -23.68
N TRP A 24 11.85 -5.13 -23.39
CA TRP A 24 12.11 -5.82 -22.12
C TRP A 24 12.02 -4.88 -20.91
N HIS A 25 12.60 -3.67 -21.00
CA HIS A 25 12.50 -2.67 -19.94
C HIS A 25 11.06 -2.21 -19.70
N LEU A 26 10.28 -1.97 -20.76
CA LEU A 26 8.86 -1.63 -20.64
C LEU A 26 8.03 -2.79 -20.04
N ARG A 27 8.34 -4.03 -20.42
CA ARG A 27 7.64 -5.23 -19.93
C ARG A 27 7.92 -5.48 -18.46
N LEU A 28 9.16 -5.29 -18.00
CA LEU A 28 9.55 -5.37 -16.59
C LEU A 28 8.90 -4.26 -15.76
N ALA A 29 8.91 -3.01 -16.26
CA ALA A 29 8.23 -1.90 -15.60
C ALA A 29 6.72 -2.17 -15.48
N LEU A 30 6.06 -2.63 -16.55
CA LEU A 30 4.64 -2.95 -16.55
C LEU A 30 4.28 -4.19 -15.69
N MET A 31 5.09 -5.24 -15.72
CA MET A 31 4.90 -6.41 -14.86
C MET A 31 5.08 -6.07 -13.38
N SER A 32 6.08 -5.26 -13.03
CA SER A 32 6.32 -4.84 -11.64
C SER A 32 5.12 -4.06 -11.09
N ALA A 33 4.54 -3.14 -11.87
CA ALA A 33 3.39 -2.34 -11.45
C ALA A 33 2.12 -3.19 -11.25
N ARG A 34 1.85 -4.17 -12.13
CA ARG A 34 0.70 -5.08 -11.95
C ARG A 34 0.90 -6.07 -10.80
N ARG A 35 2.11 -6.58 -10.60
CA ARG A 35 2.42 -7.56 -9.55
C ARG A 35 2.44 -6.90 -8.16
N SER A 36 2.94 -5.67 -8.08
CA SER A 36 2.97 -4.85 -6.86
C SER A 36 1.57 -4.50 -6.35
N SER A 37 0.64 -4.13 -7.24
CA SER A 37 -0.77 -3.90 -6.87
C SER A 37 -1.41 -5.15 -6.24
N ARG A 38 -1.17 -6.35 -6.81
CA ARG A 38 -1.68 -7.62 -6.26
C ARG A 38 -1.09 -7.95 -4.88
N LEU A 39 0.18 -7.62 -4.64
CA LEU A 39 0.78 -7.79 -3.32
C LEU A 39 0.13 -6.85 -2.29
N GLY A 40 -0.20 -5.62 -2.69
CA GLY A 40 -0.97 -4.69 -1.84
C GLY A 40 -2.32 -5.27 -1.42
N TYR A 41 -3.06 -5.93 -2.32
CA TYR A 41 -4.30 -6.62 -1.94
C TYR A 41 -4.09 -7.71 -0.89
N VAL A 42 -3.13 -8.60 -1.11
CA VAL A 42 -2.88 -9.74 -0.22
C VAL A 42 -2.43 -9.26 1.16
N LEU A 43 -1.58 -8.24 1.22
CA LEU A 43 -1.04 -7.70 2.47
C LEU A 43 -2.10 -6.99 3.31
N VAL A 44 -3.11 -6.42 2.67
CA VAL A 44 -4.22 -5.70 3.32
C VAL A 44 -5.37 -6.63 3.67
N LEU A 45 -5.50 -7.75 2.96
CA LEU A 45 -6.57 -8.73 3.19
C LEU A 45 -6.57 -9.22 4.64
N LEU A 46 -5.39 -9.52 5.19
CA LEU A 46 -5.25 -10.07 6.53
C LEU A 46 -5.70 -9.08 7.64
N PRO A 47 -5.13 -7.85 7.74
CA PRO A 47 -5.59 -6.86 8.72
C PRO A 47 -7.03 -6.41 8.46
N GLY A 48 -7.46 -6.34 7.20
CA GLY A 48 -8.83 -6.00 6.83
C GLY A 48 -9.85 -7.06 7.28
N LEU A 49 -9.53 -8.35 7.10
CA LEU A 49 -10.37 -9.46 7.53
C LEU A 49 -10.47 -9.53 9.05
N PHE A 50 -9.36 -9.29 9.75
CA PHE A 50 -9.34 -9.23 11.22
C PHE A 50 -10.24 -8.11 11.76
N LEU A 51 -10.10 -6.88 11.24
CA LEU A 51 -10.95 -5.76 11.65
C LEU A 51 -12.43 -5.99 11.32
N LEU A 52 -12.72 -6.59 10.17
CA LEU A 52 -14.08 -6.96 9.81
C LEU A 52 -14.65 -7.97 10.82
N GLY A 53 -13.85 -8.95 11.25
CA GLY A 53 -14.21 -9.89 12.30
C GLY A 53 -14.53 -9.23 13.63
N VAL A 54 -13.66 -8.32 14.08
CA VAL A 54 -13.88 -7.51 15.29
C VAL A 54 -15.18 -6.69 15.15
N LEU A 55 -15.40 -6.05 14.01
CA LEU A 55 -16.60 -5.24 13.79
C LEU A 55 -17.87 -6.09 13.77
N LEU A 56 -17.87 -7.25 13.10
CA LEU A 56 -19.02 -8.15 13.11
C LEU A 56 -19.31 -8.69 14.52
N LYS A 57 -18.27 -9.06 15.28
CA LYS A 57 -18.41 -9.64 16.61
C LYS A 57 -18.88 -8.62 17.64
N TYR A 58 -18.19 -7.48 17.73
CA TYR A 58 -18.47 -6.48 18.78
C TYR A 58 -19.60 -5.52 18.41
N TRP A 59 -19.79 -5.22 17.13
CA TRP A 59 -20.77 -4.22 16.69
C TRP A 59 -22.08 -4.85 16.22
N LEU A 60 -22.04 -6.00 15.52
CA LEU A 60 -23.25 -6.70 15.07
C LEU A 60 -23.62 -7.88 15.98
N GLY A 61 -22.78 -8.28 16.93
CA GLY A 61 -23.01 -9.45 17.79
C GLY A 61 -22.94 -10.78 17.05
N ILE A 62 -22.43 -10.80 15.81
CA ILE A 62 -22.37 -11.99 14.97
C ILE A 62 -21.10 -12.75 15.31
N ASN A 63 -21.25 -13.88 16.00
CA ASN A 63 -20.14 -14.75 16.34
C ASN A 63 -19.95 -15.82 15.26
N LEU A 64 -18.97 -15.60 14.38
CA LEU A 64 -18.52 -16.61 13.43
C LEU A 64 -17.28 -17.27 14.02
N GLY A 65 -17.30 -18.59 14.19
CA GLY A 65 -16.20 -19.33 14.83
C GLY A 65 -14.83 -19.19 14.14
N LEU A 66 -14.79 -18.75 12.87
CA LEU A 66 -13.55 -18.37 12.19
C LEU A 66 -12.85 -17.18 12.86
N PHE A 67 -13.61 -16.16 13.28
CA PHE A 67 -13.04 -14.97 13.91
C PHE A 67 -12.57 -15.27 15.34
N ASP A 68 -13.30 -16.13 16.07
CA ASP A 68 -12.84 -16.63 17.37
C ASP A 68 -11.53 -17.40 17.24
N TRP A 69 -11.39 -18.24 16.21
CA TRP A 69 -10.13 -18.95 15.94
C TRP A 69 -8.99 -17.98 15.64
N MET A 70 -9.23 -16.96 14.79
CA MET A 70 -8.22 -15.94 14.47
C MET A 70 -7.80 -15.13 15.71
N GLU A 71 -8.76 -14.70 16.53
CA GLU A 71 -8.49 -13.95 17.77
C GLU A 71 -7.68 -14.78 18.76
N ASN A 72 -8.02 -16.07 18.89
CA ASN A 72 -7.33 -16.98 19.80
C ASN A 72 -5.89 -17.24 19.34
N GLU A 73 -5.66 -17.37 18.03
CA GLU A 73 -4.30 -17.52 17.48
C GLU A 73 -3.47 -16.24 17.64
N MET A 74 -4.11 -15.07 17.49
CA MET A 74 -3.47 -13.78 17.75
C MET A 74 -3.11 -13.59 19.22
N SER A 75 -3.97 -14.05 20.13
CA SER A 75 -3.71 -14.07 21.57
C SER A 75 -2.55 -15.01 21.94
N ARG A 76 -2.43 -16.16 21.28
CA ARG A 76 -1.28 -17.07 21.44
C ARG A 76 0.04 -16.43 21.00
N LEU A 77 0.02 -15.67 19.91
CA LEU A 77 1.17 -14.88 19.46
C LEU A 77 1.56 -13.79 20.47
N ASP A 78 0.59 -13.21 21.17
CA ASP A 78 0.82 -12.16 22.18
C ASP A 78 1.38 -12.71 23.51
N GLN A 79 1.05 -13.97 23.86
CA GLN A 79 1.52 -14.62 25.09
C GLN A 79 3.02 -14.91 25.09
N ASN A 80 3.67 -15.03 23.93
CA ASN A 80 5.10 -15.27 23.86
C ASN A 80 5.86 -13.92 23.74
N PRO A 81 6.77 -13.59 24.68
CA PRO A 81 7.48 -12.32 24.70
C PRO A 81 8.24 -11.99 23.41
N TRP A 82 8.70 -13.02 22.69
CA TRP A 82 9.44 -12.86 21.44
C TRP A 82 8.53 -12.53 20.25
N THR A 83 7.27 -12.96 20.28
CA THR A 83 6.30 -12.75 19.20
C THR A 83 5.24 -11.70 19.52
N LYS A 84 5.24 -11.17 20.74
CA LYS A 84 4.34 -10.11 21.22
C LYS A 84 4.25 -8.92 20.25
N TRP A 85 5.39 -8.54 19.66
CA TRP A 85 5.47 -7.43 18.72
C TRP A 85 5.04 -7.80 17.29
N ALA A 86 4.99 -9.08 16.95
CA ALA A 86 4.71 -9.54 15.58
C ALA A 86 3.26 -9.27 15.16
N ALA A 87 2.30 -9.49 16.07
CA ALA A 87 0.89 -9.24 15.82
C ALA A 87 0.58 -7.75 15.52
N PRO A 88 0.94 -6.78 16.39
CA PRO A 88 0.72 -5.36 16.11
C PRO A 88 1.54 -4.88 14.92
N LEU A 89 2.78 -5.36 14.75
CA LEU A 89 3.60 -5.00 13.59
C LEU A 89 2.96 -5.46 12.29
N LEU A 90 2.42 -6.68 12.22
CA LEU A 90 1.75 -7.19 11.02
C LEU A 90 0.46 -6.43 10.72
N LEU A 91 -0.34 -6.15 11.76
CA LEU A 91 -1.59 -5.40 11.66
C LEU A 91 -1.38 -3.93 11.27
N LEU A 92 -0.24 -3.33 11.60
CA LEU A 92 0.08 -1.94 11.28
C LEU A 92 0.91 -1.81 9.99
N ALA A 93 1.95 -2.62 9.82
CA ALA A 93 2.83 -2.57 8.65
C ALA A 93 2.10 -3.00 7.38
N GLY A 94 1.19 -3.99 7.48
CA GLY A 94 0.40 -4.46 6.34
C GLY A 94 -0.41 -3.34 5.67
N PRO A 95 -1.27 -2.61 6.41
CA PRO A 95 -2.01 -1.46 5.90
C PRO A 95 -1.12 -0.32 5.42
N VAL A 96 -0.02 -0.01 6.12
CA VAL A 96 0.92 1.03 5.67
C VAL A 96 1.53 0.70 4.32
N VAL A 97 2.09 -0.50 4.18
CA VAL A 97 2.70 -0.94 2.91
C VAL A 97 1.63 -1.05 1.82
N GLY A 98 0.45 -1.57 2.15
CA GLY A 98 -0.69 -1.62 1.24
C GLY A 98 -1.10 -0.24 0.73
N LEU A 99 -1.20 0.75 1.62
CA LEU A 99 -1.50 2.14 1.29
C LEU A 99 -0.43 2.72 0.38
N VAL A 100 0.86 2.56 0.72
CA VAL A 100 1.98 3.04 -0.10
C VAL A 100 1.94 2.44 -1.50
N LEU A 101 1.79 1.12 -1.63
CA LEU A 101 1.76 0.44 -2.93
C LEU A 101 0.55 0.88 -3.78
N ASN A 102 -0.62 1.06 -3.15
CA ASN A 102 -1.82 1.49 -3.86
C ASN A 102 -1.79 2.99 -4.24
N LEU A 103 -1.20 3.85 -3.41
CA LEU A 103 -0.91 5.25 -3.73
C LEU A 103 0.10 5.34 -4.89
N LEU A 104 1.18 4.56 -4.87
CA LEU A 104 2.13 4.50 -5.97
C LEU A 104 1.48 4.00 -7.27
N ALA A 105 0.52 3.09 -7.18
CA ALA A 105 -0.22 2.61 -8.34
C ALA A 105 -1.23 3.64 -8.88
N LEU A 106 -1.72 4.56 -8.04
CA LEU A 106 -2.53 5.71 -8.43
C LEU A 106 -1.67 6.83 -9.05
N LEU A 107 -0.45 7.01 -8.51
CA LEU A 107 0.51 8.04 -8.90
C LEU A 107 1.50 7.47 -9.93
N HIS A 108 1.15 7.52 -11.22
CA HIS A 108 2.08 7.12 -12.27
C HIS A 108 3.07 8.25 -12.53
N VAL A 109 4.17 8.25 -11.78
CA VAL A 109 5.27 9.20 -11.94
C VAL A 109 6.13 8.76 -13.13
N GLY A 110 5.93 9.41 -14.27
CA GLY A 110 6.87 9.33 -15.39
C GLY A 110 7.96 10.37 -15.19
N TYR A 111 9.19 9.94 -14.96
CA TYR A 111 10.33 10.85 -14.91
C TYR A 111 10.91 11.00 -16.32
N ASP A 112 10.66 12.13 -16.99
CA ASP A 112 11.29 12.39 -18.28
C ASP A 112 12.67 13.02 -18.05
N ARG A 113 13.69 12.17 -18.17
CA ARG A 113 15.09 12.56 -17.95
C ARG A 113 15.62 13.57 -18.98
N ARG A 114 14.90 13.80 -20.09
CA ARG A 114 15.29 14.76 -21.13
C ARG A 114 14.80 16.18 -20.85
N GLU A 115 13.63 16.34 -20.23
CA GLU A 115 13.05 17.67 -19.95
C GLU A 115 13.14 18.08 -18.48
N GLN A 116 13.63 17.20 -17.59
CA GLN A 116 13.63 17.39 -16.13
C GLN A 116 12.23 17.62 -15.55
N GLU A 117 11.19 17.22 -16.28
CA GLU A 117 9.81 17.35 -15.84
C GLU A 117 9.32 16.05 -15.21
N VAL A 118 8.71 16.18 -14.03
CA VAL A 118 8.04 15.07 -13.35
C VAL A 118 6.61 15.03 -13.86
N LEU A 119 6.35 14.18 -14.85
CA LEU A 119 5.03 14.06 -15.45
C LEU A 119 4.17 13.12 -14.59
N VAL A 120 3.47 13.71 -13.63
CA VAL A 120 2.58 12.98 -12.71
C VAL A 120 1.25 12.72 -13.40
N ARG A 121 1.01 11.48 -13.83
CA ARG A 121 -0.29 11.05 -14.38
C ARG A 121 -1.09 10.33 -13.31
N LEU A 122 -2.19 10.93 -12.90
CA LEU A 122 -3.09 10.35 -11.90
C LEU A 122 -4.05 9.39 -12.60
N LYS A 123 -3.79 8.08 -12.48
CA LYS A 123 -4.62 7.04 -13.09
C LYS A 123 -5.53 6.44 -12.02
N LEU A 124 -6.71 7.03 -11.87
CA LEU A 124 -7.74 6.52 -10.97
C LEU A 124 -8.19 5.12 -11.39
N ARG A 125 -7.69 4.10 -10.69
CA ARG A 125 -8.18 2.74 -10.77
C ARG A 125 -9.00 2.46 -9.52
N TRP A 126 -10.31 2.35 -9.67
CA TRP A 126 -11.26 2.05 -8.60
C TRP A 126 -10.80 0.94 -7.63
N PRO A 127 -10.25 -0.19 -8.10
CA PRO A 127 -9.81 -1.23 -7.19
C PRO A 127 -8.70 -0.75 -6.24
N ASN A 128 -7.72 0.00 -6.74
CA ASN A 128 -6.62 0.53 -5.91
C ASN A 128 -7.12 1.60 -4.93
N LEU A 129 -8.13 2.37 -5.36
CA LEU A 129 -8.76 3.39 -4.51
C LEU A 129 -9.50 2.75 -3.32
N ILE A 130 -10.22 1.64 -3.55
CA ILE A 130 -10.89 0.90 -2.48
C ILE A 130 -9.87 0.38 -1.47
N VAL A 131 -8.78 -0.25 -1.93
CA VAL A 131 -7.75 -0.78 -1.03
C VAL A 131 -7.08 0.33 -0.24
N ALA A 132 -6.74 1.45 -0.89
CA ALA A 132 -6.18 2.62 -0.21
C ALA A 132 -7.16 3.16 0.85
N GLY A 133 -8.45 3.23 0.54
CA GLY A 133 -9.49 3.64 1.49
C GLY A 133 -9.60 2.70 2.70
N VAL A 134 -9.59 1.38 2.47
CA VAL A 134 -9.59 0.40 3.56
C VAL A 134 -8.34 0.55 4.43
N CYS A 135 -7.16 0.67 3.83
CA CYS A 135 -5.92 0.88 4.59
C CYS A 135 -5.97 2.14 5.43
N LEU A 136 -6.47 3.23 4.86
CA LEU A 136 -6.62 4.50 5.56
C LEU A 136 -7.57 4.35 6.76
N LEU A 137 -8.70 3.65 6.57
CA LEU A 137 -9.65 3.38 7.64
C LEU A 137 -9.02 2.54 8.75
N VAL A 138 -8.30 1.47 8.41
CA VAL A 138 -7.56 0.66 9.39
C VAL A 138 -6.60 1.53 10.20
N LEU A 139 -5.79 2.36 9.52
CA LEU A 139 -4.82 3.23 10.18
C LEU A 139 -5.49 4.29 11.06
N LEU A 140 -6.64 4.82 10.65
CA LEU A 140 -7.42 5.77 11.46
C LEU A 140 -7.96 5.13 12.73
N VAL A 141 -8.43 3.88 12.67
CA VAL A 141 -8.86 3.13 13.86
C VAL A 141 -7.69 2.95 14.83
N PHE A 142 -6.53 2.52 14.32
CA PHE A 142 -5.32 2.40 15.14
C PHE A 142 -4.86 3.73 15.73
N LEU A 143 -4.89 4.81 14.93
CA LEU A 143 -4.53 6.15 15.40
C LEU A 143 -5.49 6.64 16.49
N GLY A 144 -6.80 6.40 16.32
CA GLY A 144 -7.82 6.70 17.32
C GLY A 144 -7.54 5.97 18.63
N TYR A 145 -7.22 4.67 18.56
CA TYR A 145 -6.84 3.88 19.74
C TYR A 145 -5.62 4.46 20.46
N LEU A 146 -4.53 4.74 19.73
CA LEU A 146 -3.31 5.33 20.29
C LEU A 146 -3.57 6.69 20.94
N LEU A 147 -4.39 7.54 20.32
CA LEU A 147 -4.75 8.84 20.90
C LEU A 147 -5.58 8.69 22.18
N THR A 148 -6.55 7.77 22.20
CA THR A 148 -7.36 7.52 23.40
C THR A 148 -6.54 6.96 24.55
N GLU A 149 -5.62 6.04 24.26
CA GLU A 149 -4.74 5.45 25.27
C GLU A 149 -3.76 6.49 25.83
N ASN A 150 -3.13 7.28 24.94
CA ASN A 150 -2.20 8.33 25.36
C ASN A 150 -2.90 9.46 26.17
N HIS A 151 -4.13 9.84 25.82
CA HIS A 151 -4.90 10.80 26.60
C HIS A 151 -5.27 10.28 27.99
N ALA A 152 -5.63 8.98 28.09
CA ALA A 152 -5.94 8.35 29.37
C ALA A 152 -4.70 8.30 30.30
N GLU A 153 -3.53 7.98 29.74
CA GLU A 153 -2.28 8.00 30.50
C GLU A 153 -1.92 9.41 31.00
N LEU A 154 -2.03 10.42 30.13
CA LEU A 154 -1.75 11.81 30.49
C LEU A 154 -2.64 12.33 31.63
N GLN A 155 -3.92 11.98 31.64
CA GLN A 155 -4.83 12.34 32.74
C GLN A 155 -4.44 11.65 34.05
N SER A 156 -4.02 10.38 34.00
CA SER A 156 -3.61 9.64 35.20
C SER A 156 -2.33 10.21 35.84
N LEU A 157 -1.37 10.65 35.01
CA LEU A 157 -0.15 11.31 35.45
C LEU A 157 -0.42 12.69 36.05
N PHE A 158 -1.30 13.48 35.42
CA PHE A 158 -1.71 14.79 35.96
C PHE A 158 -2.44 14.67 37.29
N PHE A 159 -3.27 13.64 37.49
CA PHE A 159 -3.95 13.42 38.76
C PHE A 159 -2.97 13.02 39.87
N ARG A 160 -1.95 12.19 39.56
CA ARG A 160 -0.88 11.83 40.52
C ARG A 160 -0.01 13.03 40.91
N LEU A 161 0.31 13.91 39.95
CA LEU A 161 1.08 15.14 40.21
C LEU A 161 0.29 16.20 41.00
N ARG A 162 -1.05 16.15 40.98
CA ARG A 162 -1.92 17.06 41.72
C ARG A 162 -2.30 16.54 43.12
N ALA A 163 -2.13 15.24 43.36
CA ALA A 163 -2.49 14.57 44.61
C ALA A 163 -1.31 14.28 45.55
N GLY A 164 -0.07 14.60 45.14
CA GLY A 164 1.13 14.61 45.98
C GLY A 164 1.61 16.02 46.22
#